data_AF-A0A8H5HP91-F1
#
_entry.id   AF-A0A8H5HP91-F1
#
_cell.length_a   1.000
_cell.length_b   1.000
_cell.length_c   1.000
_cell.angle_alpha   90.00
_cell.angle_beta   90.00
_cell.angle_gamma   90.00
#
_symmetry.space_group_name_H-M   'P 1'
#
loop_
_entity.id
_entity.type
_entity.pdbx_description
1 polymer ?
#
loop_
_entity_poly.entity_id
_entity_poly.type
_entity_poly.pdbx_seq_one_letter_code
_entity_poly.pdbx_strand_id
1 'polypeptide(L)'
;MAPATPTPLSTDATNPSVARIHIRTPWAGAKLDRTTGDFNQWAEHFTDALIMNGLDEYVLDPVIPRPPADTEPRAHVNWVRNNRLAITYIRTALADTETTDLVVDKGANECFKDLKARAQREGPVKQVSLLREALATYCSLSEPLPTTAKKISDIVRRAYDVGEINCDLFTCIALLNSLNDHAFESLQASVSQCLANSTKAAPFTSADIRRLMENQQTIINSKSHHSSDVALTANAGKQQNRGFLPGHNHGEGGICWRRHGREDD
;
A
#
# COMPACT_ATOMS: atom_id res chain seq x y z
N MET A 1 30.59 32.77 -41.42
CA MET A 1 30.24 33.70 -40.33
C MET A 1 30.43 32.95 -39.02
N ALA A 2 31.31 33.42 -38.14
CA ALA A 2 31.43 32.85 -36.80
C ALA A 2 30.20 33.27 -35.98
N PRO A 3 29.59 32.37 -35.17
CA PRO A 3 28.48 32.74 -34.31
C PRO A 3 28.95 33.78 -33.28
N ALA A 4 28.20 34.88 -33.15
CA ALA A 4 28.49 35.92 -32.17
C ALA A 4 28.46 35.31 -30.76
N THR A 5 29.52 35.51 -29.99
CA THR A 5 29.61 35.02 -28.63
C THR A 5 28.62 35.80 -27.75
N PRO A 6 27.69 35.12 -27.05
CA PRO A 6 26.76 35.79 -26.14
C PRO A 6 27.51 36.60 -25.09
N THR A 7 27.08 37.85 -24.89
CA THR A 7 27.71 38.79 -23.95
C THR A 7 26.88 38.85 -22.66
N PRO A 8 27.50 38.72 -21.47
CA PRO A 8 26.79 38.82 -20.21
C PRO A 8 26.10 40.17 -20.03
N LEU A 9 24.88 40.16 -19.47
CA LEU A 9 24.16 41.37 -19.11
C LEU A 9 24.89 42.10 -17.98
N SER A 10 25.18 43.39 -18.17
CA SER A 10 25.84 44.20 -17.13
C SER A 10 25.03 44.25 -15.83
N THR A 11 23.69 44.10 -15.91
CA THR A 11 22.80 44.09 -14.76
C THR A 11 22.96 42.83 -13.91
N ASP A 12 23.33 41.69 -14.48
CA ASP A 12 23.50 40.42 -13.73
C ASP A 12 24.59 40.54 -12.67
N ALA A 13 25.61 41.36 -12.91
CA ALA A 13 26.70 41.60 -11.98
C ALA A 13 26.26 42.34 -10.70
N THR A 14 25.22 43.17 -10.75
CA THR A 14 24.79 44.00 -9.60
C THR A 14 23.39 43.64 -9.10
N ASN A 15 22.51 43.22 -10.01
CA ASN A 15 21.11 42.91 -9.77
C ASN A 15 20.69 41.69 -10.63
N PRO A 16 21.12 40.47 -10.26
CA PRO A 16 20.75 39.26 -11.00
C PRO A 16 19.24 39.05 -10.96
N SER A 17 18.65 38.56 -12.06
CA SER A 17 17.21 38.26 -12.14
C SER A 17 16.76 37.24 -11.09
N VAL A 18 17.66 36.36 -10.67
CA VAL A 18 17.47 35.41 -9.58
C VAL A 18 18.39 35.77 -8.42
N ALA A 19 17.80 36.22 -7.32
CA ALA A 19 18.52 36.49 -6.08
C ALA A 19 18.86 35.18 -5.33
N ARG A 20 19.92 35.22 -4.52
CA ARG A 20 20.28 34.07 -3.68
C ARG A 20 19.40 34.00 -2.43
N ILE A 21 18.80 32.84 -2.20
CA ILE A 21 17.91 32.59 -1.08
C ILE A 21 18.67 31.98 0.10
N HIS A 22 18.19 32.27 1.31
CA HIS A 22 18.67 31.69 2.55
C HIS A 22 17.45 31.23 3.36
N ILE A 23 17.53 30.02 3.91
CA ILE A 23 16.49 29.49 4.80
C ILE A 23 16.44 30.37 6.05
N ARG A 24 15.25 30.91 6.34
CA ARG A 24 14.97 31.70 7.54
C ARG A 24 14.43 30.82 8.66
N THR A 25 13.59 29.85 8.30
CA THR A 25 12.92 28.96 9.24
C THR A 25 13.17 27.51 8.84
N PRO A 26 13.87 26.72 9.69
CA PRO A 26 13.99 25.29 9.45
C PRO A 26 12.62 24.62 9.52
N TRP A 27 12.50 23.43 8.93
CA TRP A 27 11.28 22.64 9.05
C TRP A 27 11.02 22.29 10.53
N ALA A 28 9.82 22.64 11.00
CA ALA A 28 9.38 22.39 12.38
C ALA A 28 8.12 21.50 12.45
N GLY A 29 7.56 21.10 11.31
CA GLY A 29 6.40 20.23 11.23
C GLY A 29 6.74 18.76 11.44
N ALA A 30 5.70 17.92 11.49
CA ALA A 30 5.87 16.47 11.47
C ALA A 30 6.58 16.04 10.17
N LYS A 31 7.55 15.15 10.27
CA LYS A 31 8.21 14.59 9.08
C LYS A 31 7.24 13.66 8.34
N LEU A 32 7.26 13.70 7.00
CA LEU A 32 6.49 12.76 6.20
C LEU A 32 7.11 11.36 6.30
N ASP A 33 6.26 10.38 6.56
CA ASP A 33 6.57 8.95 6.61
C ASP A 33 5.48 8.21 5.82
N ARG A 34 5.87 7.32 4.89
CA ARG A 34 4.98 6.43 4.13
C ARG A 34 3.88 5.79 4.99
N THR A 35 4.25 5.29 6.17
CA THR A 35 3.38 4.43 6.97
C THR A 35 2.34 5.20 7.77
N THR A 36 2.67 6.41 8.23
CA THR A 36 1.87 7.12 9.24
C THR A 36 1.41 8.50 8.81
N GLY A 37 2.04 9.11 7.80
CA GLY A 37 1.78 10.50 7.40
C GLY A 37 0.51 10.69 6.57
N ASP A 38 -0.29 11.69 6.92
CA ASP A 38 -1.27 12.28 6.01
C ASP A 38 -0.52 13.19 5.03
N PHE A 39 -0.41 12.76 3.77
CA PHE A 39 0.31 13.53 2.76
C PHE A 39 -0.36 14.87 2.47
N ASN A 40 -1.69 14.97 2.52
CA ASN A 40 -2.41 16.18 2.18
C ASN A 40 -2.15 17.25 3.25
N GLN A 41 -2.36 16.90 4.52
CA GLN A 41 -2.06 17.80 5.63
C GLN A 41 -0.57 18.18 5.68
N TRP A 42 0.32 17.21 5.48
CA TRP A 42 1.75 17.49 5.42
C TRP A 42 2.09 18.44 4.26
N ALA A 43 1.53 18.23 3.07
CA ALA A 43 1.79 19.04 1.89
C ALA A 43 1.30 20.49 2.05
N GLU A 44 0.19 20.71 2.75
CA GLU A 44 -0.29 22.05 3.11
C GLU A 44 0.74 22.79 3.99
N HIS A 45 1.12 22.19 5.12
CA HIS A 45 2.13 22.77 6.01
C HIS A 45 3.49 22.96 5.33
N PHE A 46 3.86 22.01 4.46
CA PHE A 46 5.09 22.09 3.69
C PHE A 46 5.06 23.24 2.68
N THR A 47 3.92 23.47 2.03
CA THR A 47 3.72 24.58 1.10
C THR A 47 3.87 25.92 1.81
N ASP A 48 3.24 26.09 2.98
CA ASP A 48 3.39 27.30 3.79
C ASP A 48 4.86 27.56 4.16
N ALA A 49 5.57 26.50 4.56
CA ALA A 49 6.98 26.59 4.92
C ALA A 49 7.88 26.96 3.73
N LEU A 50 7.56 26.48 2.52
CA LEU A 50 8.26 26.88 1.29
C LEU A 50 8.07 28.37 1.00
N ILE A 51 6.83 28.86 1.05
CA ILE A 51 6.49 30.27 0.80
C ILE A 51 7.21 31.17 1.79
N MET A 52 7.20 30.81 3.08
CA MET A 52 7.89 31.57 4.14
C MET A 52 9.41 31.65 3.94
N ASN A 53 10.00 30.68 3.21
CA ASN A 53 11.41 30.66 2.87
C ASN A 53 11.71 31.15 1.44
N GLY A 54 10.68 31.50 0.64
CA GLY A 54 10.80 31.88 -0.77
C GLY A 54 11.23 30.75 -1.70
N LEU A 55 11.04 29.49 -1.31
CA LEU A 55 11.47 28.31 -2.07
C LEU A 55 10.35 27.74 -2.97
N ASP A 56 9.14 28.25 -2.83
CA ASP A 56 7.93 27.79 -3.51
C ASP A 56 8.07 27.82 -5.04
N GLU A 57 8.65 28.86 -5.62
CA GLU A 57 8.85 28.98 -7.08
C GLU A 57 9.82 27.93 -7.66
N TYR A 58 10.58 27.20 -6.84
CA TYR A 58 11.46 26.12 -7.27
C TYR A 58 10.79 24.74 -7.19
N VAL A 59 9.71 24.63 -6.42
CA VAL A 59 9.08 23.36 -6.03
C VAL A 59 7.69 23.24 -6.64
N LEU A 60 6.89 24.30 -6.60
CA LEU A 60 5.49 24.29 -7.01
C LEU A 60 5.37 24.79 -8.45
N ASP A 61 4.34 24.30 -9.16
CA ASP A 61 4.06 24.77 -10.52
C ASP A 61 3.30 26.11 -10.48
N PRO A 62 3.61 27.08 -11.37
CA PRO A 62 4.70 27.05 -12.34
C PRO A 62 6.08 27.33 -11.70
N VAL A 63 7.10 26.60 -12.17
CA VAL A 63 8.48 26.74 -11.68
C VAL A 63 9.19 27.89 -12.38
N ILE A 64 9.98 28.67 -11.63
CA ILE A 64 10.83 29.72 -12.20
C ILE A 64 11.86 29.12 -13.18
N PRO A 65 11.91 29.58 -14.44
CA PRO A 65 12.83 29.03 -15.43
C PRO A 65 14.29 29.31 -15.05
N ARG A 66 15.18 28.40 -15.42
CA ARG A 66 16.62 28.55 -15.20
C ARG A 66 17.19 29.62 -16.14
N PRO A 67 17.86 30.68 -15.63
CA PRO A 67 18.47 31.68 -16.47
C PRO A 67 19.59 31.10 -17.36
N PRO A 68 19.84 31.67 -18.55
CA PRO A 68 20.92 31.21 -19.43
C PRO A 68 22.29 31.55 -18.82
N ALA A 69 23.22 30.59 -18.81
CA ALA A 69 24.53 30.77 -18.18
C ALA A 69 25.45 31.74 -18.94
N ASP A 70 25.17 31.95 -20.22
CA ASP A 70 25.95 32.77 -21.14
C ASP A 70 25.58 34.27 -21.05
N THR A 71 24.32 34.58 -20.76
CA THR A 71 23.82 35.95 -20.63
C THR A 71 23.67 36.39 -19.17
N GLU A 72 23.33 35.48 -18.26
CA GLU A 72 23.13 35.76 -16.82
C GLU A 72 23.84 34.71 -15.93
N PRO A 73 25.18 34.63 -15.96
CA PRO A 73 25.94 33.61 -15.21
C PRO A 73 25.69 33.63 -13.70
N ARG A 74 25.48 34.82 -13.09
CA ARG A 74 25.27 34.94 -11.65
C ARG A 74 23.86 34.51 -11.27
N ALA A 75 22.83 34.96 -11.99
CA ALA A 75 21.46 34.48 -11.81
C ALA A 75 21.37 32.96 -12.03
N HIS A 76 22.07 32.42 -13.04
CA HIS A 76 22.16 30.98 -13.28
C HIS A 76 22.72 30.22 -12.07
N VAL A 77 23.85 30.67 -11.52
CA VAL A 77 24.45 30.03 -10.33
C VAL A 77 23.53 30.14 -9.11
N ASN A 78 22.88 31.29 -8.92
CA ASN A 78 21.91 31.48 -7.83
C ASN A 78 20.74 30.52 -7.98
N TRP A 79 20.17 30.39 -9.18
CA TRP A 79 19.09 29.44 -9.46
C TRP A 79 19.49 28.00 -9.11
N VAL A 80 20.68 27.55 -9.53
CA VAL A 80 21.18 26.21 -9.21
C VAL A 80 21.32 26.00 -7.70
N ARG A 81 21.84 27.00 -6.99
CA ARG A 81 22.00 26.93 -5.54
C ARG A 81 20.65 26.92 -4.82
N ASN A 82 19.71 27.75 -5.23
CA ASN A 82 18.37 27.82 -4.64
C ASN A 82 17.59 26.53 -4.90
N ASN A 83 17.68 25.96 -6.11
CA ASN A 83 17.08 24.66 -6.41
C ASN A 83 17.66 23.54 -5.52
N ARG A 84 18.99 23.50 -5.31
CA ARG A 84 19.61 22.56 -4.37
C ARG A 84 19.21 22.81 -2.91
N LEU A 85 19.01 24.07 -2.54
CA LEU A 85 18.52 24.46 -1.22
C LEU A 85 17.09 23.95 -1.01
N ALA A 86 16.22 24.09 -2.00
CA ALA A 86 14.86 23.56 -1.99
C ALA A 86 14.85 22.03 -1.87
N ILE A 87 15.69 21.30 -2.62
CA ILE A 87 15.85 19.85 -2.46
C ILE A 87 16.28 19.49 -1.02
N THR A 88 17.25 20.22 -0.48
CA THR A 88 17.69 20.01 0.91
C THR A 88 16.56 20.28 1.90
N TYR A 89 15.76 21.33 1.67
CA TYR A 89 14.61 21.65 2.51
C TYR A 89 13.56 20.55 2.49
N ILE A 90 13.22 20.03 1.30
CA ILE A 90 12.36 18.85 1.13
C ILE A 90 12.89 17.71 2.01
N ARG A 91 14.18 17.37 1.91
CA ARG A 91 14.78 16.29 2.70
C ARG A 91 14.67 16.49 4.21
N THR A 92 14.73 17.73 4.70
CA THR A 92 14.54 18.00 6.14
C THR A 92 13.12 17.74 6.64
N ALA A 93 12.13 17.82 5.73
CA ALA A 93 10.73 17.57 6.00
C ALA A 93 10.32 16.09 5.84
N LEU A 94 11.27 15.22 5.51
CA LEU A 94 11.07 13.79 5.31
C LEU A 94 11.67 12.96 6.45
N ALA A 95 11.07 11.80 6.73
CA ALA A 95 11.68 10.76 7.55
C ALA A 95 12.89 10.14 6.82
N ASP A 96 13.84 9.58 7.57
CA ASP A 96 15.11 9.09 7.00
C ASP A 96 14.89 8.01 5.93
N THR A 97 13.87 7.15 6.14
CA THR A 97 13.42 6.13 5.18
C THR A 97 12.97 6.71 3.84
N GLU A 98 12.33 7.88 3.85
CA GLU A 98 11.88 8.56 2.63
C GLU A 98 13.02 9.23 1.86
N THR A 99 14.06 9.68 2.57
CA THR A 99 15.14 10.45 1.94
C THR A 99 16.02 9.63 0.99
N THR A 100 16.11 8.31 1.20
CA THR A 100 16.95 7.41 0.39
C THR A 100 16.41 7.25 -1.03
N ASP A 101 15.09 7.27 -1.19
CA ASP A 101 14.45 6.99 -2.47
C ASP A 101 14.14 8.27 -3.28
N LEU A 102 14.54 9.45 -2.80
CA LEU A 102 14.14 10.72 -3.42
C LEU A 102 14.91 10.99 -4.73
N VAL A 103 14.19 11.34 -5.80
CA VAL A 103 14.79 11.67 -7.11
C VAL A 103 15.37 13.09 -7.11
N VAL A 104 16.60 13.26 -6.61
CA VAL A 104 17.24 14.57 -6.45
C VAL A 104 17.82 15.18 -7.73
N ASP A 105 18.15 14.35 -8.73
CA ASP A 105 18.92 14.78 -9.90
C ASP A 105 18.12 15.64 -10.89
N LYS A 106 16.79 15.59 -10.80
CA LYS A 106 15.87 16.28 -11.73
C LYS A 106 15.41 17.66 -11.26
N GLY A 107 15.76 18.07 -10.05
CA GLY A 107 15.36 19.35 -9.48
C GLY A 107 14.25 19.24 -8.43
N ALA A 108 14.04 20.32 -7.67
CA ALA A 108 13.16 20.31 -6.50
C ALA A 108 11.69 20.07 -6.85
N ASN A 109 11.20 20.62 -7.97
CA ASN A 109 9.85 20.37 -8.47
C ASN A 109 9.61 18.90 -8.81
N GLU A 110 10.56 18.25 -9.50
CA GLU A 110 10.46 16.83 -9.83
C GLU A 110 10.54 15.95 -8.56
N CYS A 111 11.37 16.31 -7.57
CA CYS A 111 11.35 15.66 -6.25
C CYS A 111 9.94 15.69 -5.64
N PHE A 112 9.30 16.86 -5.62
CA PHE A 112 7.99 17.03 -4.99
C PHE A 112 6.87 16.35 -5.79
N LYS A 113 6.92 16.38 -7.12
CA LYS A 113 5.99 15.64 -8.00
C LYS A 113 6.07 14.14 -7.79
N ASP A 114 7.28 13.61 -7.65
CA ASP A 114 7.50 12.19 -7.36
C ASP A 114 6.95 11.80 -5.98
N LEU A 115 7.18 12.62 -4.94
CA LEU A 115 6.54 12.43 -3.63
C LEU A 115 5.02 12.41 -3.72
N LYS A 116 4.43 13.37 -4.45
CA LYS A 116 2.98 13.45 -4.68
C LYS A 116 2.45 12.23 -5.43
N ALA A 117 3.15 11.77 -6.47
CA ALA A 117 2.77 10.60 -7.24
C ALA A 117 2.82 9.32 -6.40
N ARG A 118 3.81 9.18 -5.52
CA ARG A 118 3.89 8.07 -4.57
C ARG A 118 2.73 8.08 -3.58
N ALA A 119 2.48 9.22 -2.94
CA ALA A 119 1.35 9.37 -2.02
C ALA A 119 0.01 9.05 -2.69
N GLN A 120 -0.17 9.44 -3.95
CA GLN A 120 -1.38 9.11 -4.72
C GLN A 120 -1.51 7.61 -5.04
N ARG A 121 -0.40 6.91 -5.26
CA ARG A 121 -0.37 5.46 -5.51
C ARG A 121 -0.63 4.65 -4.24
N GLU A 122 -0.08 5.09 -3.12
CA GLU A 122 -0.26 4.41 -1.83
C GLU A 122 -1.58 4.76 -1.16
N GLY A 123 -2.21 5.89 -1.52
CA GLY A 123 -3.47 6.37 -0.97
C GLY A 123 -4.57 5.29 -0.95
N PRO A 124 -4.93 4.67 -2.09
CA PRO A 124 -5.94 3.61 -2.13
C PRO A 124 -5.61 2.41 -1.24
N VAL A 125 -4.35 1.98 -1.19
CA VAL A 125 -3.91 0.86 -0.33
C VAL A 125 -4.08 1.23 1.15
N LYS A 126 -3.66 2.45 1.52
CA LYS A 126 -3.79 2.97 2.88
C LYS A 126 -5.26 3.10 3.28
N GLN A 127 -6.13 3.57 2.39
CA GLN A 127 -7.58 3.63 2.61
C GLN A 127 -8.19 2.26 2.84
N VAL A 128 -7.86 1.28 2.00
CA VAL A 128 -8.33 -0.10 2.15
C VAL A 128 -7.86 -0.69 3.49
N SER A 129 -6.60 -0.46 3.85
CA SER A 129 -6.04 -0.94 5.12
C SER A 129 -6.74 -0.31 6.33
N LEU A 130 -6.94 1.01 6.34
CA LEU A 130 -7.64 1.71 7.42
C LEU A 130 -9.08 1.23 7.56
N LEU A 131 -9.80 1.05 6.45
CA LEU A 131 -11.19 0.61 6.50
C LEU A 131 -11.30 -0.86 6.93
N ARG A 132 -10.36 -1.73 6.56
CA ARG A 132 -10.25 -3.07 7.12
C ARG A 132 -9.96 -3.05 8.63
N GLU A 133 -9.05 -2.19 9.08
CA GLU A 133 -8.76 -2.02 10.51
C GLU A 133 -10.02 -1.59 11.28
N ALA A 134 -10.78 -0.64 10.75
CA ALA A 134 -12.04 -0.20 11.33
C ALA A 134 -13.05 -1.35 11.43
N LEU A 135 -13.20 -2.15 10.37
CA LEU A 135 -14.11 -3.31 10.34
C LEU A 135 -13.65 -4.47 11.22
N ALA A 136 -12.35 -4.62 11.44
CA ALA A 136 -11.77 -5.64 12.33
C ALA A 136 -11.71 -5.18 13.80
N THR A 137 -12.04 -3.93 14.10
CA THR A 137 -12.08 -3.41 15.47
C THR A 137 -13.42 -3.72 16.10
N TYR A 138 -13.41 -4.60 17.11
CA TYR A 138 -14.61 -5.00 17.85
C TYR A 138 -14.60 -4.47 19.27
N CYS A 139 -15.78 -4.12 19.79
CA CYS A 139 -15.96 -3.84 21.20
C CYS A 139 -15.63 -5.09 22.03
N SER A 140 -14.78 -4.95 23.04
CA SER A 140 -14.50 -6.01 24.00
C SER A 140 -15.04 -5.64 25.39
N LEU A 141 -15.17 -6.64 26.26
CA LEU A 141 -15.48 -6.40 27.68
C LEU A 141 -14.32 -5.79 28.46
N SER A 142 -13.11 -5.79 27.89
CA SER A 142 -11.89 -5.27 28.53
C SER A 142 -11.62 -3.79 28.24
N GLU A 143 -12.33 -3.19 27.28
CA GLU A 143 -12.17 -1.78 26.88
C GLU A 143 -13.51 -1.03 27.02
N PRO A 144 -13.54 0.21 27.53
CA PRO A 144 -14.75 1.01 27.54
C PRO A 144 -15.28 1.25 26.12
N LEU A 145 -16.57 0.97 25.88
CA LEU A 145 -17.23 1.13 24.58
C LEU A 145 -17.00 2.51 23.93
N PRO A 146 -17.02 3.65 24.66
CA PRO A 146 -16.78 4.96 24.04
C PRO A 146 -15.36 5.10 23.47
N THR A 147 -14.37 4.43 24.06
CA THR A 147 -12.98 4.44 23.59
C THR A 147 -12.85 3.72 22.26
N THR A 148 -13.42 2.51 22.16
CA THR A 148 -13.44 1.74 20.91
C THR A 148 -14.23 2.46 19.82
N ALA A 149 -15.39 3.06 20.15
CA ALA A 149 -16.19 3.84 19.20
C ALA A 149 -15.44 5.07 18.66
N LYS A 150 -14.71 5.78 19.53
CA LYS A 150 -13.84 6.90 19.12
C LYS A 150 -12.72 6.40 18.21
N LYS A 151 -12.07 5.30 18.55
CA LYS A 151 -11.01 4.69 17.74
C LYS A 151 -11.52 4.36 16.33
N ILE A 152 -12.66 3.71 16.21
CA ILE A 152 -13.30 3.40 14.91
C ILE A 152 -13.57 4.70 14.13
N SER A 153 -14.16 5.70 14.78
CA SER A 153 -14.47 6.99 14.14
C SER A 153 -13.22 7.71 13.63
N ASP A 154 -12.13 7.68 14.41
CA ASP A 154 -10.85 8.27 14.04
C ASP A 154 -10.17 7.51 12.89
N ILE A 155 -10.28 6.18 12.84
CA ILE A 155 -9.77 5.37 11.72
C ILE A 155 -10.55 5.68 10.43
N VAL A 156 -11.88 5.71 10.51
CA VAL A 156 -12.74 6.01 9.35
C VAL A 156 -12.48 7.41 8.83
N ARG A 157 -12.41 8.42 9.71
CA ARG A 157 -12.10 9.80 9.33
C ARG A 157 -10.77 9.89 8.57
N ARG A 158 -9.71 9.27 9.10
CA ARG A 158 -8.41 9.21 8.41
C ARG A 158 -8.50 8.53 7.04
N ALA A 159 -9.36 7.53 6.87
CA ALA A 159 -9.55 6.90 5.56
C ALA A 159 -10.18 7.87 4.54
N TYR A 160 -11.15 8.69 4.96
CA TYR A 160 -11.74 9.74 4.11
C TYR A 160 -10.75 10.88 3.83
N ASP A 161 -9.89 11.24 4.79
CA ASP A 161 -8.88 12.29 4.61
C ASP A 161 -7.84 11.93 3.53
N VAL A 162 -7.59 10.64 3.31
CA VAL A 162 -6.71 10.16 2.23
C VAL A 162 -7.31 10.40 0.82
N GLY A 163 -8.64 10.49 0.68
CA GLY A 163 -9.29 10.69 -0.62
C GLY A 163 -10.73 10.17 -0.72
N GLU A 164 -11.35 10.33 -1.88
CA GLU A 164 -12.73 9.91 -2.12
C GLU A 164 -12.89 8.38 -2.14
N ILE A 165 -13.87 7.87 -1.37
CA ILE A 165 -14.27 6.46 -1.40
C ILE A 165 -15.39 6.30 -2.42
N ASN A 166 -15.05 5.76 -3.59
CA ASN A 166 -16.04 5.39 -4.59
C ASN A 166 -16.64 3.99 -4.31
N CYS A 167 -17.74 3.67 -5.00
CA CYS A 167 -18.46 2.41 -4.81
C CYS A 167 -17.60 1.17 -5.12
N ASP A 168 -16.71 1.25 -6.12
CA ASP A 168 -15.83 0.14 -6.48
C ASP A 168 -14.76 -0.11 -5.40
N LEU A 169 -14.17 0.95 -4.83
CA LEU A 169 -13.22 0.87 -3.72
C LEU A 169 -13.86 0.26 -2.48
N PHE A 170 -15.09 0.68 -2.15
CA PHE A 170 -15.86 0.08 -1.06
C PHE A 170 -16.14 -1.40 -1.31
N THR A 171 -16.45 -1.78 -2.56
CA THR A 171 -16.61 -3.18 -2.97
C THR A 171 -15.31 -3.97 -2.80
N CYS A 172 -14.17 -3.40 -3.18
CA CYS A 172 -12.85 -4.00 -2.96
C CYS A 172 -12.58 -4.27 -1.48
N ILE A 173 -12.95 -3.34 -0.61
CA ILE A 173 -12.79 -3.47 0.85
C ILE A 173 -13.68 -4.58 1.38
N ALA A 174 -14.95 -4.63 0.96
CA ALA A 174 -15.88 -5.69 1.37
C ALA A 174 -15.41 -7.08 0.94
N LEU A 175 -14.92 -7.21 -0.30
CA LEU A 175 -14.35 -8.46 -0.81
C LEU A 175 -13.09 -8.86 -0.04
N LEU A 176 -12.17 -7.93 0.21
CA LEU A 176 -10.97 -8.19 1.01
C LEU A 176 -11.30 -8.56 2.46
N ASN A 177 -12.33 -7.95 3.05
CA ASN A 177 -12.79 -8.31 4.39
C ASN A 177 -13.45 -9.70 4.41
N SER A 178 -14.09 -10.13 3.32
CA SER A 178 -14.62 -11.50 3.21
C SER A 178 -13.51 -12.57 3.20
N LEU A 179 -12.29 -12.18 2.81
CA LEU A 179 -11.12 -13.05 2.77
C LEU A 179 -10.36 -13.13 4.09
N ASN A 180 -10.93 -12.67 5.22
CA ASN A 180 -10.23 -12.53 6.51
C ASN A 180 -9.74 -13.85 7.16
N ASP A 181 -9.98 -15.00 6.53
CA ASP A 181 -9.42 -16.28 6.94
C ASP A 181 -7.93 -16.39 6.56
N HIS A 182 -7.10 -16.93 7.47
CA HIS A 182 -5.68 -17.21 7.24
C HIS A 182 -5.44 -18.11 6.01
N ALA A 183 -6.40 -18.96 5.63
CA ALA A 183 -6.30 -19.78 4.43
C ALA A 183 -6.10 -18.95 3.13
N PHE A 184 -6.46 -17.67 3.12
CA PHE A 184 -6.38 -16.79 1.94
C PHE A 184 -5.31 -15.70 2.05
N GLU A 185 -4.35 -15.80 2.97
CA GLU A 185 -3.32 -14.77 3.19
C GLU A 185 -2.50 -14.46 1.92
N SER A 186 -2.15 -15.48 1.13
CA SER A 186 -1.45 -15.31 -0.15
C SER A 186 -2.27 -14.54 -1.20
N LEU A 187 -3.58 -14.71 -1.20
CA LEU A 187 -4.50 -13.98 -2.07
C LEU A 187 -4.62 -12.52 -1.61
N GLN A 188 -4.72 -12.29 -0.29
CA GLN A 188 -4.73 -10.94 0.28
C GLN A 188 -3.44 -10.18 -0.08
N ALA A 189 -2.27 -10.82 0.06
CA ALA A 189 -0.99 -10.21 -0.32
C ALA A 189 -0.93 -9.88 -1.81
N SER A 190 -1.44 -10.76 -2.67
CA SER A 190 -1.51 -10.53 -4.12
C SER A 190 -2.42 -9.34 -4.46
N VAL A 191 -3.58 -9.24 -3.83
CA VAL A 191 -4.51 -8.10 -4.04
C VAL A 191 -3.88 -6.80 -3.55
N SER A 192 -3.23 -6.78 -2.38
CA SER A 192 -2.51 -5.60 -1.87
C SER A 192 -1.40 -5.15 -2.82
N GLN A 193 -0.64 -6.10 -3.38
CA GLN A 193 0.40 -5.80 -4.36
C GLN A 193 -0.19 -5.23 -5.67
N CYS A 194 -1.31 -5.77 -6.14
CA CYS A 194 -1.99 -5.24 -7.34
C CYS A 194 -2.59 -3.85 -7.09
N LEU A 195 -3.17 -3.60 -5.91
CA LEU A 195 -3.64 -2.27 -5.51
C LEU A 195 -2.49 -1.26 -5.43
N ALA A 196 -1.33 -1.65 -4.88
CA ALA A 196 -0.16 -0.78 -4.79
C ALA A 196 0.44 -0.44 -6.16
N ASN A 197 0.27 -1.32 -7.16
CA ASN A 197 0.71 -1.08 -8.53
C ASN A 197 -0.38 -0.44 -9.42
N SER A 198 -1.58 -0.24 -8.87
CA SER A 198 -2.69 0.40 -9.56
C SER A 198 -2.33 1.86 -9.89
N THR A 199 -2.69 2.29 -11.09
CA THR A 199 -2.50 3.68 -11.51
C THR A 199 -3.81 4.21 -12.09
N LYS A 200 -3.95 5.54 -12.23
CA LYS A 200 -5.12 6.13 -12.89
C LYS A 200 -5.34 5.61 -14.33
N ALA A 201 -4.26 5.20 -15.02
CA ALA A 201 -4.33 4.67 -16.38
C ALA A 201 -4.71 3.18 -16.43
N ALA A 202 -4.45 2.43 -15.36
CA ALA A 202 -4.79 1.02 -15.22
C ALA A 202 -5.34 0.79 -13.80
N PRO A 203 -6.62 1.16 -13.56
CA PRO A 203 -7.21 1.04 -12.24
C PRO A 203 -7.41 -0.44 -11.90
N PHE A 204 -6.97 -0.83 -10.71
CA PHE A 204 -7.31 -2.12 -10.12
C PHE A 204 -8.71 -2.03 -9.50
N THR A 205 -9.63 -2.87 -10.00
CA THR A 205 -11.06 -2.79 -9.67
C THR A 205 -11.56 -4.02 -8.92
N SER A 206 -12.80 -3.96 -8.43
CA SER A 206 -13.45 -5.12 -7.80
C SER A 206 -13.54 -6.34 -8.74
N ALA A 207 -13.62 -6.11 -10.06
CA ALA A 207 -13.61 -7.17 -11.06
C ALA A 207 -12.27 -7.94 -11.07
N ASP A 208 -11.16 -7.25 -10.85
CA ASP A 208 -9.83 -7.89 -10.78
C ASP A 208 -9.70 -8.77 -9.53
N ILE A 209 -10.20 -8.31 -8.38
CA ILE A 209 -10.24 -9.10 -7.15
C ILE A 209 -11.08 -10.35 -7.36
N ARG A 210 -12.27 -10.22 -7.97
CA ARG A 210 -13.12 -11.36 -8.29
C ARG A 210 -12.42 -12.38 -9.19
N ARG A 211 -11.72 -11.93 -10.24
CA ARG A 211 -10.94 -12.81 -11.12
C ARG A 211 -9.85 -13.54 -10.35
N LEU A 212 -9.16 -12.87 -9.42
CA LEU A 212 -8.17 -13.52 -8.56
C LEU A 212 -8.81 -14.56 -7.63
N MET A 213 -9.99 -14.28 -7.07
CA MET A 213 -10.76 -15.24 -6.27
C MET A 213 -11.19 -16.45 -7.10
N GLU A 214 -11.69 -16.25 -8.32
CA GLU A 214 -12.08 -17.31 -9.26
C GLU A 214 -10.87 -18.22 -9.62
N ASN A 215 -9.70 -17.63 -9.85
CA ASN A 215 -8.45 -18.37 -10.07
C ASN A 215 -8.07 -19.21 -8.84
N GLN A 216 -8.16 -18.64 -7.63
CA GLN A 216 -7.89 -19.39 -6.40
C GLN A 216 -8.90 -20.52 -6.18
N GLN A 217 -10.17 -20.29 -6.46
CA GLN A 217 -11.20 -21.33 -6.39
C GLN A 217 -10.89 -22.48 -7.35
N THR A 218 -10.39 -22.19 -8.56
CA THR A 218 -9.97 -23.21 -9.52
C THR A 218 -8.82 -24.07 -8.98
N ILE A 219 -7.86 -23.46 -8.29
CA ILE A 219 -6.74 -24.17 -7.63
C ILE A 219 -7.23 -25.04 -6.47
N ILE A 220 -8.19 -24.54 -5.67
CA ILE A 220 -8.78 -25.30 -4.56
C ILE A 220 -9.52 -26.53 -5.11
N ASN A 221 -10.31 -26.34 -6.16
CA ASN A 221 -11.05 -27.42 -6.81
C ASN A 221 -10.10 -28.47 -7.41
N SER A 222 -9.01 -28.06 -8.07
CA SER A 222 -8.05 -29.02 -8.65
C SER A 222 -7.30 -29.83 -7.59
N LYS A 223 -6.96 -29.24 -6.44
CA LYS A 223 -6.39 -29.96 -5.29
C LYS A 223 -7.36 -30.99 -4.71
N SER A 224 -8.65 -30.65 -4.65
CA SER A 224 -9.71 -31.57 -4.23
C SER A 224 -9.81 -32.79 -5.17
N HIS A 225 -9.74 -32.59 -6.48
CA HIS A 225 -9.78 -33.69 -7.45
C HIS A 225 -8.54 -34.59 -7.39
N HIS A 226 -7.34 -34.02 -7.24
CA HIS A 226 -6.12 -34.83 -7.10
C HIS A 226 -6.08 -35.68 -5.82
N SER A 227 -6.71 -35.23 -4.74
CA SER A 227 -6.81 -36.04 -3.52
C SER A 227 -7.78 -37.24 -3.66
N SER A 228 -8.75 -37.16 -4.58
CA SER A 228 -9.72 -38.24 -4.83
C SER A 228 -9.15 -39.33 -5.74
N ASP A 229 -8.32 -38.98 -6.73
CA ASP A 229 -7.77 -39.94 -7.69
C ASP A 229 -6.72 -40.89 -7.08
N VAL A 230 -5.97 -40.41 -6.07
CA VAL A 230 -5.01 -41.24 -5.33
C VAL A 230 -5.71 -42.23 -4.38
N ALA A 231 -6.89 -41.87 -3.85
CA ALA A 231 -7.67 -42.76 -2.99
C ALA A 231 -8.36 -43.89 -3.79
N LEU A 232 -8.76 -43.62 -5.04
CA LEU A 232 -9.38 -44.63 -5.91
C LEU A 232 -8.39 -45.66 -6.47
N THR A 233 -7.11 -45.32 -6.61
CA THR A 233 -6.07 -46.29 -7.04
C THR A 233 -5.59 -47.21 -5.91
N ALA A 234 -5.66 -46.78 -4.65
CA ALA A 234 -5.23 -47.61 -3.51
C ALA A 234 -6.19 -48.77 -3.17
N ASN A 235 -7.47 -48.68 -3.57
CA ASN A 235 -8.49 -49.67 -3.21
C ASN A 235 -8.72 -50.76 -4.27
N ALA A 236 -8.07 -50.69 -5.44
CA ALA A 236 -8.19 -51.69 -6.50
C ALA A 236 -7.30 -52.94 -6.28
N GLY A 237 -6.52 -53.00 -5.19
CA GLY A 237 -5.51 -54.04 -4.96
C GLY A 237 -5.90 -55.23 -4.08
N LYS A 238 -7.11 -55.30 -3.52
CA LYS A 238 -7.49 -56.40 -2.61
C LYS A 238 -8.92 -56.90 -2.83
N GLN A 239 -9.09 -57.82 -3.78
CA GLN A 239 -9.94 -59.00 -3.63
C GLN A 239 -9.92 -59.85 -4.91
N GLN A 240 -9.36 -61.06 -4.82
CA GLN A 240 -10.03 -62.32 -5.18
C GLN A 240 -9.02 -63.48 -5.23
N ASN A 241 -9.08 -64.37 -4.23
CA ASN A 241 -8.93 -65.79 -4.53
C ASN A 241 -9.74 -66.60 -3.50
N ARG A 242 -10.90 -67.11 -3.93
CA ARG A 242 -11.73 -68.09 -3.21
C ARG A 242 -11.78 -69.36 -4.05
N GLY A 243 -11.36 -70.48 -3.46
CA GLY A 243 -11.74 -71.85 -3.82
C GLY A 243 -11.40 -72.76 -2.63
N PHE A 244 -12.34 -73.29 -1.84
CA PHE A 244 -13.31 -74.39 -2.03
C PHE A 244 -12.83 -75.71 -1.33
N LEU A 245 -13.18 -75.84 -0.02
CA LEU A 245 -13.65 -77.00 0.83
C LEU A 245 -13.05 -78.44 0.71
N PRO A 246 -13.31 -79.42 1.64
CA PRO A 246 -14.06 -79.43 2.93
C PRO A 246 -13.39 -80.20 4.12
N GLY A 247 -13.95 -80.08 5.35
CA GLY A 247 -13.70 -81.06 6.45
C GLY A 247 -14.43 -80.77 7.78
N HIS A 248 -15.24 -81.73 8.24
CA HIS A 248 -15.89 -81.86 9.57
C HIS A 248 -14.84 -81.87 10.73
N ASN A 249 -15.09 -81.70 12.05
CA ASN A 249 -16.19 -82.13 12.94
C ASN A 249 -16.12 -81.47 14.35
N HIS A 250 -17.24 -81.58 15.10
CA HIS A 250 -17.62 -81.39 16.53
C HIS A 250 -16.75 -80.69 17.63
N GLY A 251 -17.47 -80.08 18.59
CA GLY A 251 -17.07 -79.88 20.00
C GLY A 251 -17.70 -78.60 20.60
N GLU A 252 -18.92 -78.65 21.13
CA GLU A 252 -19.24 -78.72 22.57
C GLU A 252 -19.06 -77.42 23.38
N GLY A 253 -20.14 -77.02 24.05
CA GLY A 253 -20.10 -76.38 25.37
C GLY A 253 -20.11 -74.86 25.41
N GLY A 254 -21.26 -74.27 25.78
CA GLY A 254 -21.29 -72.86 26.22
C GLY A 254 -22.68 -72.21 26.20
N ILE A 255 -23.60 -72.69 27.04
CA ILE A 255 -24.82 -71.97 27.41
C ILE A 255 -24.44 -70.83 28.35
N CYS A 256 -24.99 -69.62 28.20
CA CYS A 256 -25.68 -68.86 29.28
C CYS A 256 -25.97 -67.37 28.95
N TRP A 257 -27.27 -67.08 28.91
CA TRP A 257 -28.03 -65.91 29.42
C TRP A 257 -27.87 -64.48 28.84
N ARG A 258 -28.90 -64.15 28.04
CA ARG A 258 -29.81 -62.97 28.09
C ARG A 258 -29.66 -61.92 29.23
N ARG A 259 -29.63 -60.65 28.76
CA ARG A 259 -30.66 -59.57 28.89
C ARG A 259 -30.79 -58.74 30.19
N HIS A 260 -31.05 -57.44 29.94
CA HIS A 260 -31.56 -56.33 30.78
C HIS A 260 -30.51 -55.62 31.66
N GLY A 261 -30.47 -54.29 31.75
CA GLY A 261 -31.28 -53.19 31.23
C GLY A 261 -31.19 -51.97 32.17
N ARG A 262 -31.40 -50.76 31.61
CA ARG A 262 -31.88 -49.51 32.26
C ARG A 262 -30.94 -48.74 33.21
N GLU A 263 -30.75 -47.43 32.96
CA GLU A 263 -31.30 -46.23 33.68
C GLU A 263 -30.64 -46.07 35.05
N ASP A 264 -30.25 -44.92 35.59
CA ASP A 264 -30.21 -43.49 35.30
C ASP A 264 -29.24 -42.90 36.33
N ASP A 265 -28.60 -41.77 36.01
CA ASP A 265 -28.14 -40.65 36.88
C ASP A 265 -26.95 -39.90 36.24
#